data_AF-A0A521UXX2-F1
#
_entry.id   AF-A0A521UXX2-F1
#
_cell.length_a   1.000
_cell.length_b   1.000
_cell.length_c   1.000
_cell.angle_alpha   90.00
_cell.angle_beta   90.00
_cell.angle_gamma   90.00
#
_symmetry.space_group_name_H-M   'P 1'
#
loop_
_entity.id
_entity.type
_entity.pdbx_description
1 polymer ?
#
loop_
_entity_poly.entity_id
_entity_poly.type
_entity_poly.pdbx_seq_one_letter_code
_entity_poly.pdbx_strand_id
1 'polypeptide(L)' 'VYRSHPLFVALRDPRSFDGKCGGCPYGLICGGSRARAYAHTGSALASDPLCPYTPSPRTPAWESLC' A
#
# COMPACT_ATOMS: atom_id res chain seq x y z
N VAL A 1 17.16 -1.88 -14.34
CA VAL A 1 16.81 -1.79 -12.91
C VAL A 1 15.37 -1.29 -12.70
N TYR A 2 15.05 0.00 -12.89
CA TYR A 2 13.71 0.53 -12.53
C TYR A 2 12.52 -0.12 -13.23
N ARG A 3 12.64 -0.50 -14.50
CA ARG A 3 11.51 -1.07 -15.26
C ARG A 3 11.10 -2.47 -14.77
N SER A 4 12.08 -3.30 -14.40
CA SER A 4 11.91 -4.76 -14.26
C SER A 4 12.30 -5.34 -12.90
N HIS A 5 13.01 -4.60 -12.05
CA HIS A 5 13.39 -5.14 -10.73
C HIS A 5 12.13 -5.44 -9.90
N PRO A 6 12.03 -6.62 -9.25
CA PRO A 6 10.80 -7.07 -8.60
C PRO A 6 10.21 -6.05 -7.62
N LEU A 7 11.06 -5.41 -6.81
CA LEU A 7 10.63 -4.37 -5.88
C LEU A 7 9.94 -3.18 -6.58
N PHE A 8 10.53 -2.66 -7.67
CA PHE A 8 9.95 -1.52 -8.39
C PHE A 8 8.69 -1.91 -9.19
N VAL A 9 8.54 -3.19 -9.54
CA VAL A 9 7.30 -3.70 -10.14
C VAL A 9 6.20 -3.79 -9.09
N ALA A 10 6.49 -4.36 -7.91
CA ALA A 10 5.55 -4.45 -6.80
C ALA A 10 5.07 -3.06 -6.34
N LEU A 11 5.97 -2.07 -6.26
CA LEU A 11 5.61 -0.70 -5.87
C LEU A 11 4.58 0.01 -6.79
N ARG A 12 4.27 -0.56 -7.96
CA ARG A 12 3.26 -0.03 -8.90
C ARG A 12 1.86 -0.59 -8.64
N ASP A 13 1.74 -1.68 -7.88
CA ASP A 13 0.47 -2.32 -7.59
C ASP A 13 0.15 -2.17 -6.09
N PRO A 14 -0.79 -1.30 -5.70
CA PRO A 14 -1.16 -1.13 -4.31
C PRO A 14 -1.66 -2.41 -3.63
N ARG A 15 -2.16 -3.39 -4.40
CA ARG A 15 -2.59 -4.70 -3.87
C ARG A 15 -1.42 -5.53 -3.36
N SER A 16 -0.19 -5.19 -3.76
CA SER A 16 1.02 -5.85 -3.27
C SER A 16 1.54 -5.24 -1.96
N PHE A 17 0.86 -4.24 -1.39
CA PHE A 17 1.27 -3.65 -0.11
C PHE A 17 0.76 -4.48 1.06
N ASP A 18 1.57 -4.59 2.11
CA ASP A 18 1.21 -5.33 3.30
C ASP A 18 0.32 -4.50 4.23
N GLY A 19 -0.48 -5.18 5.03
CA GLY A 19 -1.35 -4.59 6.04
C GLY A 19 -2.50 -3.78 5.41
N LYS A 20 -2.88 -2.68 6.07
CA LYS A 20 -4.05 -1.87 5.67
C LYS A 20 -3.93 -1.26 4.28
N CYS A 21 -2.71 -1.03 3.79
CA CYS A 21 -2.46 -0.43 2.48
C CYS A 21 -2.86 -1.36 1.32
N GLY A 22 -2.75 -2.69 1.47
CA GLY A 22 -3.09 -3.67 0.43
C GLY A 22 -4.58 -3.71 0.08
N GLY A 23 -5.44 -3.43 1.06
CA GLY A 23 -6.90 -3.33 0.91
C GLY A 23 -7.42 -1.90 1.05
N CYS A 24 -6.56 -0.87 0.90
CA CYS A 24 -6.98 0.51 1.10
C CYS A 24 -7.69 1.04 -0.17
N PRO A 25 -8.89 1.64 -0.06
CA PRO A 25 -9.59 2.22 -1.22
C PRO A 25 -8.82 3.38 -1.86
N TYR A 26 -7.89 3.99 -1.11
CA TYR A 26 -7.03 5.07 -1.60
C TYR A 26 -5.66 4.58 -2.11
N GLY A 27 -5.45 3.26 -2.22
CA GLY A 27 -4.15 2.67 -2.56
C GLY A 27 -3.54 3.19 -3.86
N LEU A 28 -4.36 3.41 -4.88
CA LEU A 28 -3.92 3.92 -6.20
C LEU A 28 -3.44 5.38 -6.19
N ILE A 29 -3.93 6.19 -5.24
CA ILE A 29 -3.67 7.65 -5.22
C ILE A 29 -2.70 8.01 -4.10
N CYS A 30 -2.85 7.40 -2.92
CA CYS A 30 -2.04 7.71 -1.75
C CYS A 30 -0.91 6.70 -1.56
N GLY A 31 -1.26 5.42 -1.38
CA GLY A 31 -0.32 4.32 -1.10
C GLY A 31 0.51 4.46 0.19
N GLY A 32 0.60 5.64 0.80
CA GLY A 32 1.50 5.96 1.91
C GLY A 32 2.96 6.17 1.47
N SER A 33 3.79 6.70 2.37
CA SER A 33 5.23 6.87 2.11
C SER A 33 5.95 5.52 2.13
N ARG A 34 6.48 5.10 0.98
CA ARG A 34 7.21 3.83 0.84
C ARG A 34 8.60 3.91 1.49
N ALA A 35 9.23 5.09 1.45
CA ALA A 35 10.50 5.35 2.13
C ALA A 35 10.34 5.25 3.65
N ARG A 36 9.26 5.80 4.22
CA ARG A 36 8.99 5.71 5.66
C ARG A 36 8.66 4.28 6.11
N ALA A 37 7.86 3.56 5.31
CA ALA A 37 7.61 2.13 5.57
C ALA A 37 8.92 1.34 5.65
N TYR A 38 9.83 1.54 4.70
CA TYR A 38 11.15 0.89 4.71
C TYR A 38 12.01 1.30 5.90
N ALA A 39 12.09 2.60 6.20
CA ALA A 39 12.88 3.10 7.34
C ALA A 39 12.42 2.53 8.68
N HIS A 40 11.12 2.26 8.84
CA HIS A 40 10.57 1.75 10.09
C HIS A 40 10.55 0.22 10.19
N THR A 41 10.37 -0.49 9.07
CA THR A 41 10.11 -1.95 9.07
C THR A 41 11.15 -2.78 8.31
N GLY A 42 12.02 -2.14 7.52
CA GLY A 42 12.87 -2.82 6.54
C GLY A 42 12.14 -3.28 5.28
N SER A 43 10.83 -3.08 5.16
CA SER A 43 10.04 -3.39 3.95
C SER A 43 9.41 -2.13 3.37
N ALA A 44 9.68 -1.86 2.09
CA ALA A 44 9.04 -0.76 1.36
C ALA A 44 7.58 -1.07 0.97
N LEU A 45 7.16 -2.34 1.09
CA LEU A 45 5.78 -2.78 0.83
C LEU A 45 4.90 -2.67 2.08
N ALA A 46 5.49 -2.49 3.26
CA ALA A 46 4.74 -2.36 4.50
C ALA A 46 3.80 -1.14 4.52
N SER A 47 2.82 -1.19 5.42
CA SER A 47 1.97 -0.06 5.70
C SER A 47 2.77 1.10 6.26
N ASP A 48 2.39 2.32 5.86
CA ASP A 48 2.98 3.53 6.40
C ASP A 48 2.54 3.73 7.87
N PRO A 49 3.47 3.76 8.84
CA PRO A 49 3.13 3.80 10.27
C PRO A 49 2.44 5.10 10.70
N LEU A 50 2.57 6.18 9.92
CA LEU A 50 1.96 7.48 10.23
C LEU A 50 0.64 7.71 9.48
N CYS A 51 0.19 6.75 8.68
CA CYS A 51 -1.10 6.87 7.99
C CYS A 51 -2.24 6.86 9.03
N PRO A 52 -3.08 7.91 9.13
CA PRO A 52 -4.16 7.97 10.11
C PRO A 52 -5.38 7.15 9.70
N TYR A 53 -5.49 6.77 8.42
CA TYR A 53 -6.62 6.02 7.91
C TYR A 53 -6.69 4.64 8.58
N THR A 54 -7.86 4.31 9.13
CA THR A 54 -8.15 3.00 9.71
C THR A 54 -9.31 2.41 8.91
N PRO A 55 -9.10 1.31 8.17
CA PRO A 55 -10.17 0.71 7.38
C PRO A 55 -11.29 0.22 8.30
N SER A 56 -12.53 0.47 7.90
CA SER A 56 -13.71 -0.08 8.57
C SER A 56 -13.75 -1.60 8.36
N PRO A 57 -14.09 -2.41 9.37
CA PRO A 57 -14.19 -3.86 9.23
C PRO A 57 -15.29 -4.32 8.25
N ARG A 58 -16.11 -3.39 7.73
CA ARG A 58 -17.30 -3.68 6.93
C ARG A 58 -17.21 -3.28 5.46
N THR A 59 -16.04 -2.85 4.97
CA THR A 59 -15.91 -2.34 3.60
C THR A 59 -14.88 -3.16 2.83
N PRO A 60 -15.28 -4.03 1.90
CA PRO A 60 -14.35 -4.63 0.96
C PRO A 60 -13.82 -3.53 0.03
N ALA A 61 -12.50 -3.56 -0.21
CA ALA A 61 -11.78 -2.57 -1.01
C ALA A 61 -12.24 -2.43 -2.47
N TRP A 62 -13.15 -3.29 -2.93
CA TRP A 62 -13.59 -3.43 -4.32
C TRP A 62 -15.09 -3.13 -4.53
N GLU A 63 -15.87 -2.92 -3.47
CA GLU A 63 -17.35 -2.91 -3.52
C GLU A 63 -17.95 -1.52 -3.85
N SER A 64 -17.19 -0.65 -4.52
CA SER A 64 -17.68 0.66 -5.00
C SER A 64 -17.36 0.93 -6.47
N LEU A 65 -17.14 -0.15 -7.24
CA LEU A 65 -16.90 -0.13 -8.69
C LEU A 65 -17.97 -0.96 -9.45
N CYS A 66 -19.24 -0.78 -9.08
CA CYS A 66 -20.39 -1.04 -9.95
C CYS A 66 -21.25 0.23 -9.98
#